data_AF-A0A7K7LGN1-F1
#
_entry.id   AF-A0A7K7LGN1-F1
#
_cell.length_a   1.000
_cell.length_b   1.000
_cell.length_c   1.000
_cell.angle_alpha   90.00
_cell.angle_beta   90.00
_cell.angle_gamma   90.00
#
_symmetry.space_group_name_H-M   'P 1'
#
loop_
_entity.id
_entity.type
_entity.pdbx_description
1 polymer ?
#
loop_
_entity_poly.entity_id
_entity_poly.type
_entity_poly.pdbx_seq_one_letter_code
_entity_poly.pdbx_strand_id
1 'polypeptide(L)'
;YGTLPSRKALKNSRLVSQKDDVHLCIMCLRAIMNYQYGFNLVMSHPHAVNEIALSLNNKNPRTKALVLELLAAVCLVRGGHEIILSAFDNFKEVCKEKHRFERLMDYFRNEDSSIDFMVACMQFINIVVHSVEDMNFRVHLQYEFTKLGLEEFLQKSRHTESEKLQVQIQAYLDNVFDVGGLLEDAETKNVALEKVEELEEHLSHLTEKLLDLENENMMRVAELEKQLLQREKELEAVKVRGGGGGKGGGGPAPFPPPGPRGAWGGGGGPPPPPPLPQETYEHTSHQPQALDEATRVPVLPPPEAAPPPPPPPPPLPPPAPPLPGKCPPAPPLPGASPSIALTVGLSAIRIKKPIKTKFRLPVFNWTALKPNQISGTVFSELDDERVLEDLDLERFEELFKTKAQGPALDLVCAKNKASHKAASKVTLLEANRAKNLAITLRKAGRGTEEICRAIHTFDLATLPVDFVECLMRFLPTEAEVKALRQYERERKPLEELADEDRFMLQFSKVERLPQRMAIMAFLGNFAENLQMLTPVMSR
;
A
#
# COMPACT_ATOMS: atom_id res chain seq x y z
N TYR A 1 -39.53 -17.29 29.05
CA TYR A 1 -39.07 -18.66 29.33
C TYR A 1 -38.07 -18.61 30.49
N GLY A 2 -38.55 -18.80 31.72
CA GLY A 2 -37.75 -18.66 32.94
C GLY A 2 -37.87 -19.91 33.81
N THR A 3 -37.20 -20.98 33.42
CA THR A 3 -36.97 -22.12 34.31
C THR A 3 -35.55 -21.99 34.85
N LEU A 4 -35.42 -21.58 36.11
CA LEU A 4 -34.14 -21.59 36.83
C LEU A 4 -33.51 -23.00 36.69
N PRO A 5 -32.21 -23.10 36.37
CA PRO A 5 -31.57 -24.41 36.23
C PRO A 5 -31.74 -25.20 37.52
N SER A 6 -32.26 -26.44 37.41
CA SER A 6 -32.36 -27.34 38.55
C SER A 6 -31.01 -27.44 39.26
N ARG A 7 -31.00 -27.43 40.59
CA ARG A 7 -29.77 -27.51 41.43
C ARG A 7 -28.89 -28.70 41.05
N LYS A 8 -29.49 -29.76 40.48
CA LYS A 8 -28.81 -30.93 39.91
C LYS A 8 -28.10 -30.63 38.58
N ALA A 9 -28.73 -29.87 37.68
CA ALA A 9 -28.13 -29.40 36.43
C ALA A 9 -26.94 -28.46 36.69
N LEU A 10 -27.05 -27.57 37.69
CA LEU A 10 -25.95 -26.69 38.08
C LEU A 10 -24.73 -27.45 38.62
N LYS A 11 -24.95 -28.52 39.40
CA LYS A 11 -23.88 -29.39 39.89
C LYS A 11 -23.21 -30.18 38.77
N ASN A 12 -23.99 -30.74 37.84
CA ASN A 12 -23.44 -31.44 36.68
C ASN A 12 -22.67 -30.50 35.75
N SER A 13 -23.17 -29.27 35.54
CA SER A 13 -22.49 -28.23 34.76
C SER A 13 -21.12 -27.86 35.34
N ARG A 14 -20.99 -27.71 36.67
CA ARG A 14 -19.69 -27.46 37.31
C ARG A 14 -18.69 -28.59 37.09
N LEU A 15 -19.15 -29.84 37.07
CA LEU A 15 -18.30 -31.00 36.82
C LEU A 15 -17.82 -31.08 35.37
N VAL A 16 -18.70 -30.74 34.41
CA VAL A 16 -18.37 -30.68 32.97
C VAL A 16 -17.47 -29.48 32.67
N SER A 17 -17.68 -28.33 33.32
CA SER A 17 -16.86 -27.12 33.17
C SER A 17 -15.41 -27.28 33.65
N GLN A 18 -15.10 -28.32 34.42
CA GLN A 18 -13.73 -28.67 34.82
C GLN A 18 -13.00 -29.51 33.77
N LYS A 19 -13.70 -30.00 32.75
CA LYS A 19 -13.15 -30.78 31.64
C LYS A 19 -12.91 -29.87 30.42
N ASP A 20 -12.07 -30.33 29.49
CA ASP A 20 -11.81 -29.66 28.22
C ASP A 20 -13.03 -29.64 27.27
N ASP A 21 -14.19 -30.15 27.70
CA ASP A 21 -15.43 -30.27 26.93
C ASP A 21 -15.87 -28.92 26.33
N VAL A 22 -15.73 -27.81 27.08
CA VAL A 22 -16.05 -26.46 26.57
C VAL A 22 -15.10 -26.07 25.44
N HIS A 23 -13.80 -26.30 25.61
CA HIS A 23 -12.80 -25.98 24.59
C HIS A 23 -13.05 -26.77 23.31
N LEU A 24 -13.36 -28.07 23.44
CA LEU A 24 -13.69 -28.94 22.32
C LEU A 24 -14.96 -28.48 21.59
N CYS A 25 -15.99 -28.02 22.30
CA CYS A 25 -17.19 -27.46 21.66
C CYS A 25 -16.86 -26.23 20.80
N ILE A 26 -16.00 -25.33 21.29
CA ILE A 26 -15.54 -24.17 20.50
C ILE A 26 -14.71 -24.62 19.28
N MET A 27 -13.88 -25.65 19.42
CA MET A 27 -13.15 -26.23 18.27
C MET A 27 -14.10 -26.84 17.23
N CYS A 28 -15.20 -27.48 17.64
CA CYS A 28 -16.22 -27.98 16.73
C CYS A 28 -16.92 -26.84 15.98
N LEU A 29 -17.28 -25.76 16.68
CA LEU A 29 -17.86 -24.56 16.05
C LEU A 29 -16.88 -23.92 15.07
N ARG A 30 -15.59 -23.87 15.38
CA ARG A 30 -14.54 -23.42 14.45
C ARG A 30 -14.54 -24.24 13.16
N ALA A 31 -14.64 -25.58 13.28
CA ALA A 31 -14.69 -26.47 12.12
C ALA A 31 -15.94 -26.24 11.27
N ILE A 32 -17.10 -26.02 11.90
CA ILE A 32 -18.36 -25.69 11.20
C ILE A 32 -18.26 -24.34 10.48
N MET A 33 -17.71 -23.33 11.13
CA MET A 33 -17.52 -21.98 10.58
C MET A 33 -16.48 -21.93 9.45
N ASN A 34 -15.59 -22.90 9.36
CA ASN A 34 -14.67 -23.02 8.22
C ASN A 34 -15.39 -23.50 6.93
N TYR A 35 -16.64 -23.94 7.03
CA TYR A 35 -17.48 -24.26 5.89
C TYR A 35 -18.48 -23.13 5.63
N GLN A 36 -18.49 -22.56 4.42
CA GLN A 36 -19.29 -21.36 4.08
C GLN A 36 -20.76 -21.46 4.50
N TYR A 37 -21.41 -22.60 4.25
CA TYR A 37 -22.81 -22.80 4.64
C TYR A 37 -22.96 -22.93 6.17
N GLY A 38 -22.02 -23.60 6.84
CA GLY A 38 -21.99 -23.71 8.29
C GLY A 38 -21.78 -22.37 8.98
N PHE A 39 -20.92 -21.51 8.42
CA PHE A 39 -20.70 -20.15 8.88
C PHE A 39 -22.00 -19.33 8.86
N ASN A 40 -22.71 -19.33 7.72
CA ASN A 40 -23.99 -18.63 7.59
C ASN A 40 -25.05 -19.16 8.56
N LEU A 41 -25.10 -20.49 8.77
CA LEU A 41 -26.00 -21.08 9.76
C LEU A 41 -25.69 -20.59 11.18
N VAL A 42 -24.42 -20.52 11.57
CA VAL A 42 -24.00 -20.01 12.88
C VAL A 42 -24.42 -18.55 13.05
N MET A 43 -24.23 -17.71 12.04
CA MET A 43 -24.65 -16.29 12.10
C MET A 43 -26.17 -16.12 12.20
N SER A 44 -26.94 -16.95 11.48
CA SER A 44 -28.40 -16.89 11.51
C SER A 44 -29.01 -17.50 12.78
N HIS A 45 -28.23 -18.29 13.53
CA HIS A 45 -28.74 -18.99 14.70
C HIS A 45 -28.78 -18.05 15.93
N PRO A 46 -29.94 -17.85 16.57
CA PRO A 46 -30.20 -16.77 17.52
C PRO A 46 -29.35 -16.83 18.80
N HIS A 47 -28.82 -17.99 19.15
CA HIS A 47 -28.03 -18.18 20.38
C HIS A 47 -26.57 -18.54 20.13
N ALA A 48 -26.17 -18.83 18.89
CA ALA A 48 -24.86 -19.45 18.66
C ALA A 48 -23.73 -18.48 19.00
N VAL A 49 -23.79 -17.25 18.48
CA VAL A 49 -22.76 -16.22 18.74
C VAL A 49 -22.78 -15.76 20.20
N ASN A 50 -23.96 -15.66 20.82
CA ASN A 50 -24.10 -15.29 22.23
C ASN A 50 -23.41 -16.31 23.16
N GLU A 51 -23.59 -17.61 22.92
CA GLU A 51 -22.93 -18.67 23.70
C GLU A 51 -21.42 -18.74 23.43
N ILE A 52 -20.98 -18.44 22.20
CA ILE A 52 -19.55 -18.27 21.89
C ILE A 52 -18.99 -17.12 22.73
N ALA A 53 -19.66 -15.96 22.78
CA ALA A 53 -19.24 -14.82 23.60
C ALA A 53 -19.19 -15.17 25.09
N LEU A 54 -20.21 -15.84 25.63
CA LEU A 54 -20.24 -16.27 27.04
C LEU A 54 -19.09 -17.22 27.40
N SER A 55 -18.60 -18.00 26.43
CA SER A 55 -17.45 -18.90 26.60
C SER A 55 -16.13 -18.17 26.86
N LEU A 56 -16.07 -16.85 26.67
CA LEU A 56 -14.94 -16.01 27.08
C LEU A 56 -14.69 -16.06 28.60
N ASN A 57 -15.69 -16.39 29.41
CA ASN A 57 -15.53 -16.58 30.86
C ASN A 57 -14.75 -17.85 31.24
N ASN A 58 -14.35 -18.68 30.27
CA ASN A 58 -13.53 -19.86 30.54
C ASN A 58 -12.15 -19.46 31.09
N LYS A 59 -11.66 -20.16 32.12
CA LYS A 59 -10.38 -19.84 32.76
C LYS A 59 -9.19 -20.03 31.84
N ASN A 60 -9.25 -20.97 30.89
CA ASN A 60 -8.14 -21.32 30.02
C ASN A 60 -7.88 -20.21 28.97
N PRO A 61 -6.71 -19.54 28.96
CA PRO A 61 -6.41 -18.47 28.02
C PRO A 61 -6.45 -18.93 26.56
N ARG A 62 -6.11 -20.20 26.29
CA ARG A 62 -6.23 -20.80 24.95
C ARG A 62 -7.68 -20.83 24.45
N THR A 63 -8.63 -21.08 25.35
CA THR A 63 -10.06 -21.07 24.99
C THR A 63 -10.52 -19.64 24.72
N LYS A 64 -10.10 -18.67 25.55
CA LYS A 64 -10.41 -17.26 25.34
C LYS A 64 -9.87 -16.75 24.00
N ALA A 65 -8.61 -17.08 23.68
CA ALA A 65 -7.99 -16.71 22.41
C ALA A 65 -8.79 -17.24 21.22
N LEU A 66 -9.14 -18.53 21.25
CA LEU A 66 -9.95 -19.13 20.20
C LEU A 66 -11.34 -18.50 20.08
N VAL A 67 -12.02 -18.21 21.19
CA VAL A 67 -13.31 -17.50 21.18
C VAL A 67 -13.19 -16.15 20.49
N LEU A 68 -12.14 -15.37 20.81
CA LEU A 68 -11.92 -14.06 20.21
C LEU A 68 -11.59 -14.15 18.71
N GLU A 69 -10.83 -15.15 18.28
CA GLU A 69 -10.62 -15.43 16.84
C GLU A 69 -11.95 -15.68 16.10
N LEU A 70 -12.84 -16.48 16.69
CA LEU A 70 -14.15 -16.77 16.08
C LEU A 70 -15.02 -15.51 16.02
N LEU A 71 -15.08 -14.74 17.10
CA LEU A 71 -15.87 -13.50 17.16
C LEU A 71 -15.33 -12.44 16.19
N ALA A 72 -14.00 -12.31 16.08
CA ALA A 72 -13.35 -11.43 15.10
C ALA A 72 -13.72 -11.81 13.66
N ALA A 73 -13.73 -13.10 13.33
CA ALA A 73 -14.12 -13.58 12.00
C ALA A 73 -15.58 -13.26 11.66
N VAL A 74 -16.49 -13.38 12.63
CA VAL A 74 -17.90 -12.97 12.46
C VAL A 74 -18.01 -11.46 12.33
N CYS A 75 -17.26 -10.69 13.12
CA CYS A 75 -17.32 -9.22 13.12
C CYS A 75 -16.97 -8.61 11.74
N LEU A 76 -16.05 -9.24 11.01
CA LEU A 76 -15.55 -8.73 9.71
C LEU A 76 -16.50 -8.94 8.52
N VAL A 77 -17.51 -9.80 8.65
CA VAL A 77 -18.44 -10.05 7.53
C VAL A 77 -19.61 -9.05 7.54
N ARG A 78 -20.25 -8.84 6.39
CA ARG A 78 -21.40 -7.93 6.28
C ARG A 78 -22.52 -8.33 7.24
N GLY A 79 -23.01 -7.37 8.02
CA GLY A 79 -24.02 -7.58 9.07
C GLY A 79 -23.52 -8.30 10.33
N GLY A 80 -22.27 -8.77 10.34
CA GLY A 80 -21.70 -9.48 11.50
C GLY A 80 -21.36 -8.55 12.67
N HIS A 81 -21.03 -7.30 12.42
CA HIS A 81 -20.72 -6.31 13.46
C HIS A 81 -21.87 -6.12 14.46
N GLU A 82 -23.10 -5.95 13.95
CA GLU A 82 -24.31 -5.81 14.78
C GLU A 82 -24.58 -7.05 15.64
N ILE A 83 -24.35 -8.24 15.08
CA ILE A 83 -24.49 -9.51 15.80
C ILE A 83 -23.49 -9.58 16.96
N ILE A 84 -22.25 -9.15 16.74
CA ILE A 84 -21.22 -9.14 17.79
C ILE A 84 -21.56 -8.14 18.89
N LEU A 85 -22.00 -6.93 18.55
CA LEU A 85 -22.42 -5.96 19.56
C LEU A 85 -23.62 -6.48 20.37
N SER A 86 -24.63 -7.05 19.71
CA SER A 86 -25.78 -7.66 20.38
C SER A 86 -25.37 -8.82 21.30
N ALA A 87 -24.39 -9.64 20.89
CA ALA A 87 -23.85 -10.70 21.71
C ALA A 87 -23.14 -10.17 22.97
N PHE A 88 -22.42 -9.05 22.88
CA PHE A 88 -21.79 -8.41 24.03
C PHE A 88 -22.77 -7.62 24.91
N ASP A 89 -23.88 -7.12 24.35
CA ASP A 89 -24.99 -6.59 25.15
C ASP A 89 -25.67 -7.72 25.96
N ASN A 90 -25.89 -8.88 25.34
CA ASN A 90 -26.35 -10.06 26.06
C ASN A 90 -25.33 -10.52 27.13
N PHE A 91 -24.03 -10.52 26.79
CA PHE A 91 -22.96 -10.85 27.72
C PHE A 91 -22.99 -9.94 28.95
N LYS A 92 -23.14 -8.62 28.74
CA LYS A 92 -23.28 -7.62 29.80
C LYS A 92 -24.45 -7.94 30.73
N GLU A 93 -25.62 -8.23 30.19
CA GLU A 93 -26.82 -8.56 30.98
C GLU A 93 -26.66 -9.85 31.80
N VAL A 94 -26.17 -10.91 31.16
CA VAL A 94 -26.02 -12.24 31.77
C VAL A 94 -24.90 -12.25 32.82
N CYS A 95 -23.78 -11.57 32.52
CA CYS A 95 -22.63 -11.47 33.42
C CYS A 95 -22.77 -10.35 34.47
N LYS A 96 -23.79 -9.50 34.33
CA LYS A 96 -24.08 -8.33 35.18
C LYS A 96 -22.95 -7.31 35.20
N GLU A 97 -22.44 -6.97 34.02
CA GLU A 97 -21.44 -5.92 33.85
C GLU A 97 -22.11 -4.53 33.87
N LYS A 98 -21.37 -3.50 34.30
CA LYS A 98 -21.86 -2.12 34.26
C LYS A 98 -21.76 -1.58 32.83
N HIS A 99 -20.65 -1.88 32.17
CA HIS A 99 -20.38 -1.49 30.79
C HIS A 99 -20.17 -2.72 29.93
N ARG A 100 -20.52 -2.65 28.64
CA ARG A 100 -20.18 -3.73 27.70
C ARG A 100 -18.65 -3.81 27.58
N PHE A 101 -18.12 -5.02 27.37
CA PHE A 101 -16.67 -5.31 27.29
C PHE A 101 -15.88 -5.15 28.60
N GLU A 102 -16.52 -4.91 29.74
CA GLU A 102 -15.82 -4.69 31.02
C GLU A 102 -14.95 -5.89 31.42
N ARG A 103 -15.50 -7.12 31.43
CA ARG A 103 -14.69 -8.32 31.74
C ARG A 103 -13.68 -8.65 30.67
N LEU A 104 -13.96 -8.35 29.40
CA LEU A 104 -12.97 -8.52 28.34
C LEU A 104 -11.72 -7.70 28.66
N MET A 105 -11.91 -6.44 29.05
CA MET A 105 -10.82 -5.57 29.48
C MET A 105 -10.16 -6.05 30.78
N ASP A 106 -10.90 -6.59 31.73
CA ASP A 106 -10.30 -7.19 32.94
C ASP A 106 -9.45 -8.42 32.61
N TYR A 107 -9.89 -9.28 31.70
CA TYR A 107 -9.07 -10.42 31.25
C TYR A 107 -7.83 -9.95 30.51
N PHE A 108 -7.94 -8.92 29.67
CA PHE A 108 -6.81 -8.41 28.92
C PHE A 108 -5.75 -7.74 29.80
N ARG A 109 -6.17 -6.91 30.76
CA ARG A 109 -5.25 -6.17 31.63
C ARG A 109 -4.54 -7.01 32.66
N ASN A 110 -5.14 -8.13 33.07
CA ASN A 110 -4.61 -8.98 34.14
C ASN A 110 -3.88 -10.23 33.62
N GLU A 111 -3.75 -10.40 32.31
CA GLU A 111 -3.12 -11.58 31.70
C GLU A 111 -1.71 -11.24 31.20
N ASP A 112 -0.70 -11.67 31.93
CA ASP A 112 0.70 -11.50 31.54
C ASP A 112 1.33 -12.77 30.96
N SER A 113 0.67 -13.93 31.10
CA SER A 113 1.29 -15.23 30.79
C SER A 113 1.06 -15.68 29.35
N SER A 114 -0.07 -15.33 28.73
CA SER A 114 -0.45 -15.82 27.40
C SER A 114 -0.40 -14.74 26.34
N ILE A 115 0.73 -14.65 25.63
CA ILE A 115 0.88 -13.75 24.48
C ILE A 115 -0.18 -13.99 23.41
N ASP A 116 -0.49 -15.25 23.08
CA ASP A 116 -1.46 -15.57 22.03
C ASP A 116 -2.87 -15.05 22.35
N PHE A 117 -3.29 -15.11 23.63
CA PHE A 117 -4.55 -14.50 24.06
C PHE A 117 -4.50 -12.98 23.94
N MET A 118 -3.42 -12.33 24.40
CA MET A 118 -3.29 -10.88 24.29
C MET A 118 -3.34 -10.40 22.84
N VAL A 119 -2.68 -11.12 21.92
CA VAL A 119 -2.72 -10.84 20.48
C VAL A 119 -4.15 -10.97 19.94
N ALA A 120 -4.84 -12.08 20.25
CA ALA A 120 -6.22 -12.29 19.81
C ALA A 120 -7.20 -11.25 20.38
N CYS A 121 -6.99 -10.85 21.64
CA CYS A 121 -7.79 -9.81 22.30
C CYS A 121 -7.58 -8.44 21.67
N MET A 122 -6.32 -8.04 21.47
CA MET A 122 -6.01 -6.78 20.81
C MET A 122 -6.54 -6.75 19.38
N GLN A 123 -6.35 -7.83 18.62
CA GLN A 123 -6.87 -7.96 17.27
C GLN A 123 -8.41 -7.84 17.23
N PHE A 124 -9.12 -8.48 18.16
CA PHE A 124 -10.57 -8.35 18.27
C PHE A 124 -11.00 -6.91 18.56
N ILE A 125 -10.32 -6.22 19.49
CA ILE A 125 -10.58 -4.81 19.80
C ILE A 125 -10.36 -3.93 18.56
N ASN A 126 -9.27 -4.14 17.83
CA ASN A 126 -8.99 -3.41 16.58
C ASN A 126 -10.11 -3.56 15.57
N ILE A 127 -10.60 -4.79 15.40
CA ILE A 127 -11.67 -5.10 14.46
C ILE A 127 -12.98 -4.46 14.90
N VAL A 128 -13.41 -4.68 16.16
CA VAL A 128 -14.73 -4.19 16.61
C VAL A 128 -14.80 -2.66 16.60
N VAL A 129 -13.70 -1.95 16.88
CA VAL A 129 -13.65 -0.49 16.88
C VAL A 129 -13.47 0.06 15.45
N HIS A 130 -12.53 -0.44 14.67
CA HIS A 130 -12.09 0.22 13.43
C HIS A 130 -12.71 -0.33 12.14
N SER A 131 -13.46 -1.43 12.19
CA SER A 131 -14.13 -1.99 10.99
C SER A 131 -15.47 -1.31 10.64
N VAL A 132 -15.97 -0.42 11.48
CA VAL A 132 -17.25 0.27 11.26
C VAL A 132 -17.15 1.35 10.18
N GLU A 133 -18.22 1.49 9.39
CA GLU A 133 -18.30 2.46 8.28
C GLU A 133 -18.60 3.89 8.77
N ASP A 134 -19.40 4.05 9.82
CA ASP A 134 -19.72 5.35 10.41
C ASP A 134 -18.58 5.81 11.35
N MET A 135 -17.93 6.92 10.99
CA MET A 135 -16.82 7.50 11.75
C MET A 135 -17.26 8.01 13.13
N ASN A 136 -18.49 8.53 13.28
CA ASN A 136 -18.99 8.95 14.59
C ASN A 136 -19.18 7.73 15.50
N PHE A 137 -19.71 6.65 14.94
CA PHE A 137 -19.85 5.39 15.67
C PHE A 137 -18.49 4.77 16.03
N ARG A 138 -17.49 4.89 15.14
CA ARG A 138 -16.10 4.50 15.43
C ARG A 138 -15.54 5.25 16.63
N VAL A 139 -15.67 6.58 16.66
CA VAL A 139 -15.21 7.42 17.77
C VAL A 139 -15.95 7.06 19.07
N HIS A 140 -17.26 6.79 18.99
CA HIS A 140 -18.03 6.34 20.14
C HIS A 140 -17.52 5.00 20.70
N LEU A 141 -17.29 3.99 19.86
CA LEU A 141 -16.73 2.69 20.26
C LEU A 141 -15.32 2.84 20.82
N GLN A 142 -14.48 3.65 20.20
CA GLN A 142 -13.14 3.96 20.70
C GLN A 142 -13.21 4.53 22.12
N TYR A 143 -14.09 5.52 22.34
CA TYR A 143 -14.27 6.17 23.63
C TYR A 143 -14.77 5.22 24.72
N GLU A 144 -15.59 4.22 24.37
CA GLU A 144 -15.99 3.19 25.32
C GLU A 144 -14.80 2.39 25.84
N PHE A 145 -13.89 1.96 24.96
CA PHE A 145 -12.68 1.27 25.39
C PHE A 145 -11.72 2.20 26.15
N THR A 146 -11.64 3.48 25.79
CA THR A 146 -10.91 4.50 26.57
C THR A 146 -11.45 4.58 28.01
N LYS A 147 -12.78 4.60 28.18
CA LYS A 147 -13.42 4.58 29.52
C LYS A 147 -13.12 3.33 30.33
N LEU A 148 -12.88 2.21 29.68
CA LEU A 148 -12.47 0.96 30.33
C LEU A 148 -10.96 0.91 30.63
N GLY A 149 -10.21 1.98 30.33
CA GLY A 149 -8.78 2.09 30.61
C GLY A 149 -7.90 1.37 29.60
N LEU A 150 -8.35 1.18 28.35
CA LEU A 150 -7.54 0.59 27.30
C LEU A 150 -6.28 1.41 27.04
N GLU A 151 -6.41 2.74 26.93
CA GLU A 151 -5.29 3.63 26.58
C GLU A 151 -4.17 3.59 27.62
N GLU A 152 -4.51 3.64 28.91
CA GLU A 152 -3.53 3.51 30.01
C GLU A 152 -2.81 2.16 29.97
N PHE A 153 -3.51 1.09 29.60
CA PHE A 153 -2.92 -0.24 29.43
C PHE A 153 -1.99 -0.27 28.22
N LEU A 154 -2.41 0.26 27.06
CA LEU A 154 -1.57 0.29 25.86
C LEU A 154 -0.30 1.13 26.06
N GLN A 155 -0.38 2.23 26.81
CA GLN A 155 0.79 3.05 27.13
C GLN A 155 1.83 2.27 27.95
N LYS A 156 1.37 1.45 28.91
CA LYS A 156 2.25 0.56 29.70
C LYS A 156 2.81 -0.57 28.83
N SER A 157 1.97 -1.17 27.99
CA SER A 157 2.29 -2.32 27.15
C SER A 157 3.01 -1.98 25.84
N ARG A 158 3.26 -0.69 25.56
CA ARG A 158 3.95 -0.21 24.34
C ARG A 158 5.36 -0.77 24.18
N HIS A 159 6.02 -1.10 25.30
CA HIS A 159 7.38 -1.64 25.35
C HIS A 159 7.41 -3.16 25.56
N THR A 160 6.35 -3.87 25.17
CA THR A 160 6.32 -5.33 25.21
C THR A 160 7.45 -5.92 24.35
N GLU A 161 8.10 -6.99 24.84
CA GLU A 161 9.14 -7.71 24.08
C GLU A 161 8.53 -8.55 22.93
N SER A 162 7.21 -8.74 22.92
CA SER A 162 6.53 -9.53 21.90
C SER A 162 6.24 -8.71 20.64
N GLU A 163 6.98 -8.99 19.56
CA GLU A 163 6.74 -8.38 18.25
C GLU A 163 5.29 -8.56 17.77
N LYS A 164 4.71 -9.74 17.97
CA LYS A 164 3.32 -10.04 17.54
C LYS A 164 2.30 -9.12 18.22
N LEU A 165 2.45 -8.94 19.54
CA LEU A 165 1.55 -8.07 20.31
C LEU A 165 1.82 -6.61 19.97
N GLN A 166 3.09 -6.22 19.84
CA GLN A 166 3.48 -4.87 19.47
C GLN A 166 2.87 -4.43 18.14
N VAL A 167 2.85 -5.31 17.13
CA VAL A 167 2.20 -5.03 15.83
C VAL A 167 0.69 -4.77 16.01
N GLN A 168 -0.01 -5.54 16.85
CA GLN A 168 -1.44 -5.31 17.09
C GLN A 168 -1.71 -4.02 17.86
N ILE A 169 -0.88 -3.70 18.86
CA ILE A 169 -0.96 -2.45 19.62
C ILE A 169 -0.72 -1.26 18.69
N GLN A 170 0.34 -1.31 17.88
CA GLN A 170 0.66 -0.23 16.95
C GLN A 170 -0.45 -0.04 15.91
N ALA A 171 -1.00 -1.13 15.37
CA ALA A 171 -2.12 -1.06 14.43
C ALA A 171 -3.37 -0.40 15.03
N TYR A 172 -3.60 -0.51 16.34
CA TYR A 172 -4.66 0.25 17.02
C TYR A 172 -4.31 1.73 17.09
N LEU A 173 -3.12 2.04 17.62
CA LEU A 173 -2.68 3.42 17.84
C LEU A 173 -2.64 4.23 16.54
N ASP A 174 -2.21 3.63 15.43
CA ASP A 174 -2.21 4.25 14.10
C ASP A 174 -3.62 4.57 13.58
N ASN A 175 -4.64 3.92 14.14
CA ASN A 175 -6.04 4.02 13.75
C ASN A 175 -6.91 4.77 14.77
N VAL A 176 -6.34 5.27 15.87
CA VAL A 176 -7.04 6.07 16.87
C VAL A 176 -7.42 7.42 16.27
N PHE A 177 -8.67 7.82 16.47
CA PHE A 177 -9.17 9.16 16.12
C PHE A 177 -8.90 10.15 17.25
N ASP A 178 -8.07 11.16 16.99
CA ASP A 178 -7.93 12.35 17.84
C ASP A 178 -8.79 13.48 17.28
N VAL A 179 -10.02 13.58 17.77
CA VAL A 179 -10.96 14.62 17.35
C VAL A 179 -10.46 16.02 17.71
N GLY A 180 -9.70 16.16 18.82
CA GLY A 180 -9.13 17.44 19.23
C GLY A 180 -8.08 17.91 18.24
N GLY A 181 -7.08 17.06 17.95
CA GLY A 181 -6.04 17.35 16.97
C GLY A 181 -6.61 17.65 15.57
N LEU A 182 -7.62 16.91 15.12
CA LEU A 182 -8.26 17.16 13.82
C LEU A 182 -8.96 18.52 13.75
N LEU A 183 -9.51 19.02 14.86
CA LEU A 183 -10.13 20.35 14.91
C LEU A 183 -9.07 21.46 14.88
N GLU A 184 -7.96 21.29 15.62
CA GLU A 184 -6.83 22.22 15.61
C GLU A 184 -6.17 22.30 14.22
N ASP A 185 -6.01 21.16 13.55
CA ASP A 185 -5.50 21.09 12.17
C ASP A 185 -6.45 21.78 11.17
N ALA A 186 -7.76 21.63 11.36
CA ALA A 186 -8.76 22.29 10.52
C ALA A 186 -8.73 23.82 10.71
N GLU A 187 -8.60 24.30 11.93
CA GLU A 187 -8.45 25.73 12.23
C GLU A 187 -7.14 26.27 11.62
N THR A 188 -6.03 25.55 11.81
CA THR A 188 -4.72 25.91 11.22
C THR A 188 -4.80 25.96 9.69
N LYS A 189 -5.51 25.02 9.06
CA LYS A 189 -5.74 25.02 7.62
C LYS A 189 -6.51 26.25 7.16
N ASN A 190 -7.53 26.68 7.90
CA ASN A 190 -8.30 27.88 7.54
C ASN A 190 -7.41 29.13 7.59
N VAL A 191 -6.59 29.29 8.63
CA VAL A 191 -5.62 30.39 8.72
C VAL A 191 -4.61 30.36 7.57
N ALA A 192 -4.14 29.17 7.17
CA ALA A 192 -3.24 29.04 6.03
C ALA A 192 -3.92 29.43 4.71
N LEU A 193 -5.20 29.10 4.52
CA LEU A 193 -5.97 29.48 3.34
C LEU A 193 -6.17 31.00 3.26
N GLU A 194 -6.47 31.67 4.37
CA GLU A 194 -6.52 33.14 4.43
C GLU A 194 -5.17 33.75 3.99
N LYS A 195 -4.06 33.16 4.43
CA LYS A 195 -2.73 33.63 4.02
C LYS A 195 -2.44 33.41 2.53
N VAL A 196 -2.96 32.32 1.95
CA VAL A 196 -2.86 32.07 0.50
C VAL A 196 -3.64 33.13 -0.26
N GLU A 197 -4.87 33.46 0.14
CA GLU A 197 -5.66 34.53 -0.49
C GLU A 197 -4.95 35.88 -0.42
N GLU A 198 -4.38 36.26 0.75
CA GLU A 198 -3.59 37.48 0.88
C GLU A 198 -2.40 37.52 -0.09
N LEU A 199 -1.69 36.39 -0.23
CA LEU A 199 -0.54 36.30 -1.14
C LEU A 199 -0.96 36.38 -2.61
N GLU A 200 -2.10 35.79 -2.98
CA GLU A 200 -2.67 35.88 -4.32
C GLU A 200 -3.06 37.32 -4.66
N GLU A 201 -3.69 38.05 -3.73
CA GLU A 201 -4.00 39.47 -3.89
C GLU A 201 -2.74 40.32 -4.07
N HIS A 202 -1.71 40.09 -3.24
CA HIS A 202 -0.43 40.78 -3.34
C HIS A 202 0.27 40.51 -4.68
N LEU A 203 0.25 39.26 -5.16
CA LEU A 203 0.80 38.90 -6.47
C LEU A 203 0.04 39.57 -7.62
N SER A 204 -1.30 39.63 -7.54
CA SER A 204 -2.12 40.34 -8.52
C SER A 204 -1.75 41.82 -8.57
N HIS A 205 -1.65 42.48 -7.41
CA HIS A 205 -1.28 43.89 -7.33
C HIS A 205 0.13 44.17 -7.87
N LEU A 206 1.10 43.32 -7.55
CA LEU A 206 2.47 43.46 -8.08
C LEU A 206 2.52 43.25 -9.61
N THR A 207 1.70 42.33 -10.13
CA THR A 207 1.61 42.06 -11.57
C THR A 207 1.02 43.25 -12.33
N GLU A 208 -0.05 43.85 -11.81
CA GLU A 208 -0.64 45.08 -12.37
C GLU A 208 0.38 46.22 -12.37
N LYS A 209 1.07 46.42 -11.24
CA LYS A 209 2.11 47.46 -11.12
C LYS A 209 3.30 47.24 -12.06
N LEU A 210 3.71 45.99 -12.28
CA LEU A 210 4.74 45.66 -13.27
C LEU A 210 4.27 46.01 -14.68
N LEU A 211 3.03 45.67 -15.03
CA LEU A 211 2.45 46.00 -16.33
C LEU A 211 2.40 47.52 -16.57
N ASP A 212 1.99 48.30 -15.56
CA ASP A 212 1.98 49.76 -15.63
C ASP A 212 3.39 50.33 -15.84
N LEU A 213 4.39 49.83 -15.10
CA LEU A 213 5.79 50.24 -15.26
C LEU A 213 6.35 49.87 -16.64
N GLU A 214 6.01 48.69 -17.16
CA GLU A 214 6.38 48.28 -18.52
C GLU A 214 5.79 49.22 -19.57
N ASN A 215 4.51 49.59 -19.43
CA ASN A 215 3.83 50.53 -20.31
C ASN A 215 4.44 51.94 -20.24
N GLU A 216 4.73 52.45 -19.05
CA GLU A 216 5.41 53.74 -18.87
C GLU A 216 6.81 53.75 -19.50
N ASN A 217 7.58 52.68 -19.29
CA ASN A 217 8.93 52.55 -19.85
C ASN A 217 8.87 52.47 -21.38
N MET A 218 7.91 51.74 -21.94
CA MET A 218 7.68 51.68 -23.38
C MET A 218 7.40 53.06 -23.96
N MET A 219 6.54 53.86 -23.31
CA MET A 219 6.26 55.24 -23.72
C MET A 219 7.51 56.14 -23.64
N ARG A 220 8.31 56.02 -22.57
CA ARG A 220 9.56 56.78 -22.43
C ARG A 220 10.58 56.41 -23.51
N VAL A 221 10.71 55.13 -23.84
CA VAL A 221 11.59 54.66 -24.92
C VAL A 221 11.14 55.24 -26.26
N ALA A 222 9.84 55.17 -26.59
CA ALA A 222 9.31 55.73 -27.83
C ALA A 222 9.54 57.25 -27.95
N GLU A 223 9.38 58.00 -26.85
CA GLU A 223 9.65 59.44 -26.84
C GLU A 223 11.15 59.75 -27.01
N LEU A 224 12.03 58.98 -26.36
CA LEU A 224 13.48 59.12 -26.52
C LEU A 224 13.94 58.77 -27.96
N GLU A 225 13.38 57.73 -28.57
CA GLU A 225 13.63 57.38 -29.97
C GLU A 225 13.22 58.52 -30.92
N LYS A 226 12.06 59.13 -30.68
CA LYS A 226 11.59 60.30 -31.44
C LYS A 226 12.52 61.50 -31.28
N GLN A 227 13.00 61.78 -30.08
CA GLN A 227 13.96 62.86 -29.82
C GLN A 227 15.31 62.59 -30.50
N LEU A 228 15.78 61.34 -30.49
CA LEU A 228 16.98 60.92 -31.21
C LEU A 228 16.84 61.18 -32.71
N LEU A 229 15.72 60.75 -33.31
CA LEU A 229 15.45 60.93 -34.73
C LEU A 229 15.40 62.42 -35.12
N GLN A 230 14.82 63.26 -34.25
CA GLN A 230 14.77 64.71 -34.44
C GLN A 230 16.19 65.32 -34.38
N ARG A 231 17.02 64.90 -33.40
CA ARG A 231 18.40 65.36 -33.25
C ARG A 231 19.29 64.94 -34.41
N GLU A 232 19.16 63.70 -34.91
CA GLU A 232 19.87 63.24 -36.11
C GLU A 232 19.53 64.11 -37.33
N LYS A 233 18.25 64.45 -37.50
CA LYS A 233 17.79 65.33 -38.59
C LYS A 233 18.36 66.75 -38.47
N GLU A 234 18.44 67.30 -37.26
CA GLU A 234 19.10 68.59 -36.98
C GLU A 234 20.62 68.52 -37.27
N LEU A 235 21.27 67.43 -36.90
CA LEU A 235 22.70 67.19 -37.12
C LEU A 235 23.03 67.13 -38.63
N GLU A 236 22.22 66.41 -39.40
CA GLU A 236 22.31 66.39 -40.87
C GLU A 236 22.08 67.78 -41.48
N ALA A 237 21.12 68.56 -40.98
CA ALA A 237 20.87 69.91 -41.45
C ALA A 237 22.06 70.87 -41.18
N VAL A 238 22.72 70.74 -40.02
CA VAL A 238 23.93 71.51 -39.68
C VAL A 238 25.12 71.07 -40.54
N LYS A 239 25.26 69.77 -40.81
CA LYS A 239 26.30 69.21 -41.68
C LYS A 239 26.18 69.70 -43.13
N VAL A 240 24.95 69.88 -43.61
CA VAL A 240 24.63 70.48 -44.92
C VAL A 240 24.92 71.99 -44.95
N ARG A 241 24.75 72.71 -43.82
CA ARG A 241 25.08 74.14 -43.70
C ARG A 241 26.56 74.44 -43.47
N GLY A 242 27.34 73.48 -42.97
CA GLY A 242 28.79 73.57 -42.75
C GLY A 242 29.65 73.16 -43.94
N GLY A 243 29.05 72.74 -45.06
CA GLY A 243 29.76 72.30 -46.27
C GLY A 243 30.25 73.46 -47.14
N GLY A 244 31.29 74.17 -46.67
CA GLY A 244 31.91 75.26 -47.41
C GLY A 244 33.36 75.52 -47.04
N GLY A 245 34.27 74.56 -47.29
CA GLY A 245 35.69 74.87 -47.51
C GLY A 245 36.70 73.83 -47.02
N GLY A 246 37.44 73.21 -47.96
CA GLY A 246 38.81 72.74 -47.71
C GLY A 246 39.09 71.24 -47.93
N LYS A 247 39.57 70.90 -49.13
CA LYS A 247 40.11 69.59 -49.55
C LYS A 247 41.31 69.12 -48.71
N GLY A 248 41.42 67.80 -48.53
CA GLY A 248 42.66 67.11 -48.20
C GLY A 248 42.48 65.60 -48.23
N GLY A 249 42.63 65.00 -49.42
CA GLY A 249 42.53 63.56 -49.62
C GLY A 249 43.75 62.79 -49.10
N GLY A 250 43.50 61.59 -48.59
CA GLY A 250 44.50 60.61 -48.23
C GLY A 250 43.84 59.39 -47.59
N GLY A 251 43.39 58.43 -48.40
CA GLY A 251 43.14 57.06 -47.92
C GLY A 251 44.47 56.37 -47.59
N PRO A 252 44.46 55.27 -46.81
CA PRO A 252 44.23 53.98 -47.45
C PRO A 252 43.51 52.88 -46.62
N ALA A 253 42.90 51.96 -47.38
CA ALA A 253 42.87 50.49 -47.26
C ALA A 253 42.17 49.75 -46.07
N PRO A 254 41.72 48.48 -46.29
CA PRO A 254 40.57 47.87 -45.62
C PRO A 254 40.92 46.80 -44.57
N PHE A 255 39.97 46.48 -43.68
CA PHE A 255 40.03 45.34 -42.76
C PHE A 255 38.91 44.32 -43.05
N PRO A 256 39.14 43.00 -42.77
CA PRO A 256 38.35 41.88 -43.28
C PRO A 256 37.12 41.54 -42.38
N PRO A 257 36.21 40.64 -42.81
CA PRO A 257 34.95 40.38 -42.11
C PRO A 257 35.08 39.26 -41.05
N PRO A 258 34.09 39.12 -40.15
CA PRO A 258 33.58 37.76 -39.93
C PRO A 258 32.07 37.67 -39.71
N GLY A 259 31.44 36.73 -40.45
CA GLY A 259 30.87 35.51 -39.86
C GLY A 259 29.45 35.53 -39.24
N PRO A 260 28.65 34.45 -39.43
CA PRO A 260 27.22 34.45 -39.13
C PRO A 260 26.85 34.03 -37.70
N ARG A 261 25.68 34.54 -37.30
CA ARG A 261 24.77 34.13 -36.21
C ARG A 261 24.95 32.67 -35.74
N GLY A 262 25.31 32.50 -34.47
CA GLY A 262 25.26 31.24 -33.72
C GLY A 262 24.63 31.47 -32.35
N ALA A 263 23.66 30.62 -32.00
CA ALA A 263 22.94 30.60 -30.74
C ALA A 263 23.79 30.06 -29.57
N TRP A 264 23.14 29.91 -28.40
CA TRP A 264 23.58 29.48 -27.06
C TRP A 264 23.76 30.71 -26.15
N GLY A 265 23.00 30.96 -25.09
CA GLY A 265 22.37 30.07 -24.13
C GLY A 265 23.00 30.34 -22.75
N GLY A 266 22.23 30.94 -21.82
CA GLY A 266 22.44 30.80 -20.37
C GLY A 266 23.14 31.93 -19.59
N GLY A 267 22.40 32.53 -18.65
CA GLY A 267 22.86 32.81 -17.29
C GLY A 267 23.40 34.21 -16.96
N GLY A 268 22.67 34.94 -16.11
CA GLY A 268 23.22 36.08 -15.34
C GLY A 268 22.23 37.23 -15.17
N GLY A 269 21.46 37.23 -14.08
CA GLY A 269 20.57 38.33 -13.70
C GLY A 269 21.32 39.61 -13.27
N PRO A 270 20.60 40.74 -13.12
CA PRO A 270 21.18 42.05 -12.84
C PRO A 270 21.69 42.21 -11.39
N PRO A 271 22.66 43.12 -11.14
CA PRO A 271 23.27 43.34 -9.82
C PRO A 271 22.34 44.14 -8.88
N PRO A 272 22.55 44.06 -7.54
CA PRO A 272 21.72 44.75 -6.55
C PRO A 272 22.05 46.25 -6.40
N PRO A 273 21.11 47.08 -5.88
CA PRO A 273 21.26 48.54 -5.74
C PRO A 273 22.06 48.97 -4.47
N PRO A 274 22.55 50.23 -4.42
CA PRO A 274 23.36 50.76 -3.32
C PRO A 274 22.51 51.27 -2.13
N PRO A 275 23.09 51.41 -0.91
CA PRO A 275 22.37 51.92 0.27
C PRO A 275 22.36 53.46 0.36
N LEU A 276 21.27 54.02 0.90
CA LEU A 276 21.08 55.45 1.21
C LEU A 276 21.26 55.74 2.73
N PRO A 277 21.46 57.00 3.16
CA PRO A 277 22.27 57.39 4.32
C PRO A 277 21.55 57.36 5.68
N GLN A 278 22.34 57.19 6.74
CA GLN A 278 21.92 57.29 8.14
C GLN A 278 21.81 58.76 8.60
N GLU A 279 20.67 59.14 9.19
CA GLU A 279 20.56 60.33 10.04
C GLU A 279 20.78 59.96 11.51
N THR A 280 21.64 60.73 12.16
CA THR A 280 22.01 60.69 13.57
C THR A 280 21.00 61.46 14.42
N TYR A 281 20.42 60.85 15.46
CA TYR A 281 19.89 61.58 16.62
C TYR A 281 20.12 60.78 17.92
N GLU A 282 20.47 61.54 18.96
CA GLU A 282 20.97 61.11 20.26
C GLU A 282 19.91 60.48 21.18
N HIS A 283 20.45 59.71 22.13
CA HIS A 283 19.92 59.30 23.45
C HIS A 283 18.65 60.00 23.98
N THR A 284 17.73 59.22 24.57
CA THR A 284 17.58 59.16 26.04
C THR A 284 16.88 57.86 26.49
N SER A 285 17.52 57.23 27.47
CA SER A 285 17.13 56.20 28.45
C SER A 285 15.66 55.78 28.59
N HIS A 286 15.39 54.47 28.59
CA HIS A 286 15.16 53.68 29.81
C HIS A 286 14.95 52.18 29.45
N GLN A 287 15.97 51.36 29.72
CA GLN A 287 15.86 49.92 30.05
C GLN A 287 15.53 49.80 31.56
N PRO A 288 15.02 48.67 32.10
CA PRO A 288 15.51 47.28 31.91
C PRO A 288 14.36 46.25 31.71
N GLN A 289 14.51 44.98 31.34
CA GLN A 289 15.60 44.02 31.07
C GLN A 289 14.90 42.81 30.38
N ALA A 290 15.36 42.27 29.25
CA ALA A 290 16.52 41.39 29.07
C ALA A 290 16.25 39.97 29.65
N LEU A 291 16.50 38.83 29.01
CA LEU A 291 17.57 38.39 28.09
C LEU A 291 17.03 37.14 27.34
N ASP A 292 17.08 37.12 26.01
CA ASP A 292 18.13 36.53 25.14
C ASP A 292 18.01 35.00 25.00
N GLU A 293 17.76 34.49 23.79
CA GLU A 293 18.76 34.21 22.71
C GLU A 293 19.35 32.81 22.95
N ALA A 294 19.58 31.90 22.02
CA ALA A 294 19.78 31.85 20.58
C ALA A 294 19.22 30.46 20.15
N THR A 295 18.86 30.13 18.91
CA THR A 295 19.74 30.03 17.74
C THR A 295 18.82 29.57 16.59
N ARG A 296 18.59 30.41 15.58
CA ARG A 296 17.81 30.04 14.38
C ARG A 296 18.75 29.46 13.33
N VAL A 297 18.55 28.19 13.00
CA VAL A 297 19.15 27.50 11.85
C VAL A 297 18.33 27.84 10.59
N PRO A 298 18.92 28.04 9.39
CA PRO A 298 18.16 28.40 8.20
C PRO A 298 17.33 27.22 7.69
N VAL A 299 16.02 27.42 7.58
CA VAL A 299 15.04 26.43 7.06
C VAL A 299 15.04 26.48 5.53
N LEU A 300 15.25 25.31 4.90
CA LEU A 300 15.07 25.05 3.48
C LEU A 300 13.57 25.12 3.08
N PRO A 301 13.23 25.46 1.83
CA PRO A 301 11.83 25.52 1.39
C PRO A 301 11.18 24.12 1.39
N PRO A 302 9.92 23.97 1.83
CA PRO A 302 9.24 22.68 1.83
C PRO A 302 8.81 22.26 0.41
N PRO A 303 8.92 20.96 0.07
CA PRO A 303 8.39 20.43 -1.18
C PRO A 303 6.86 20.41 -1.15
N GLU A 304 6.28 20.69 -2.31
CA GLU A 304 4.85 20.63 -2.67
C GLU A 304 4.18 19.35 -2.12
N ALA A 305 3.15 19.52 -1.28
CA ALA A 305 2.45 18.43 -0.63
C ALA A 305 1.52 17.71 -1.62
N ALA A 306 1.94 16.52 -2.06
CA ALA A 306 1.08 15.55 -2.72
C ALA A 306 -0.06 15.08 -1.77
N PRO A 307 -1.23 14.68 -2.29
CA PRO A 307 -2.33 14.17 -1.47
C PRO A 307 -1.88 12.92 -0.67
N PRO A 308 -2.46 12.69 0.53
CA PRO A 308 -2.06 11.56 1.37
C PRO A 308 -2.31 10.23 0.63
N PRO A 309 -1.37 9.27 0.70
CA PRO A 309 -1.57 7.96 0.10
C PRO A 309 -2.74 7.22 0.78
N PRO A 310 -3.52 6.41 0.03
CA PRO A 310 -4.55 5.57 0.61
C PRO A 310 -3.96 4.56 1.62
N PRO A 311 -4.73 4.13 2.64
CA PRO A 311 -4.25 3.19 3.64
C PRO A 311 -3.77 1.88 2.98
N PRO A 312 -2.68 1.27 3.47
CA PRO A 312 -2.18 0.02 2.92
C PRO A 312 -3.22 -1.10 3.09
N PRO A 313 -3.50 -1.90 2.05
CA PRO A 313 -4.33 -3.09 2.20
C PRO A 313 -3.66 -4.09 3.17
N PRO A 314 -4.44 -4.92 3.89
CA PRO A 314 -3.89 -5.93 4.78
C PRO A 314 -2.91 -6.84 4.02
N PRO A 315 -1.84 -7.32 4.68
CA PRO A 315 -0.84 -8.17 4.03
C PRO A 315 -1.50 -9.44 3.49
N LEU A 316 -1.54 -9.57 2.16
CA LEU A 316 -1.85 -10.83 1.50
C LEU A 316 -0.73 -11.84 1.80
N PRO A 317 -1.05 -13.15 1.94
CA PRO A 317 -0.04 -14.18 2.12
C PRO A 317 0.95 -14.15 0.94
N PRO A 318 2.26 -14.39 1.21
CA PRO A 318 3.29 -14.26 0.18
C PRO A 318 3.01 -15.21 -1.01
N PRO A 319 3.19 -14.76 -2.26
CA PRO A 319 3.14 -15.63 -3.42
C PRO A 319 4.30 -16.62 -3.37
N ALA A 320 4.03 -17.87 -3.73
CA ALA A 320 5.05 -18.91 -3.84
C ALA A 320 6.17 -18.49 -4.81
N PRO A 321 7.45 -18.73 -4.48
CA PRO A 321 8.56 -18.34 -5.34
C PRO A 321 8.58 -19.12 -6.67
N PRO A 322 9.02 -18.51 -7.78
CA PRO A 322 9.06 -19.15 -9.09
C PRO A 322 10.16 -20.21 -9.15
N LEU A 323 9.84 -21.34 -9.79
CA LEU A 323 10.78 -22.43 -10.05
C LEU A 323 11.90 -21.96 -11.01
N PRO A 324 13.19 -22.18 -10.68
CA PRO A 324 14.29 -21.85 -11.58
C PRO A 324 14.23 -22.69 -12.87
N GLY A 325 14.34 -22.00 -14.01
CA GLY A 325 14.42 -22.58 -15.34
C GLY A 325 15.62 -23.50 -15.51
N LYS A 326 15.43 -24.54 -16.33
CA LYS A 326 16.47 -25.47 -16.77
C LYS A 326 17.40 -24.77 -17.78
N CYS A 327 18.69 -24.68 -17.47
CA CYS A 327 19.74 -24.43 -18.46
C CYS A 327 20.06 -25.73 -19.25
N PRO A 328 20.53 -25.63 -20.52
CA PRO A 328 20.72 -26.75 -21.43
C PRO A 328 21.99 -27.57 -21.12
N PRO A 329 22.10 -28.84 -21.58
CA PRO A 329 23.28 -29.66 -21.33
C PRO A 329 24.40 -29.37 -22.34
N ALA A 330 25.65 -29.32 -21.85
CA ALA A 330 26.88 -29.35 -22.66
C ALA A 330 27.51 -30.76 -22.62
N PRO A 331 28.34 -31.15 -23.63
CA PRO A 331 28.61 -32.55 -24.01
C PRO A 331 29.74 -33.23 -23.18
N PRO A 332 29.87 -34.58 -23.25
CA PRO A 332 30.78 -35.36 -22.40
C PRO A 332 32.12 -35.67 -23.08
N LEU A 333 33.22 -35.84 -22.33
CA LEU A 333 34.44 -36.62 -22.69
C LEU A 333 35.42 -36.72 -21.46
N PRO A 334 36.39 -37.66 -21.42
CA PRO A 334 36.46 -38.70 -20.39
C PRO A 334 37.83 -38.86 -19.68
N GLY A 335 37.81 -39.52 -18.52
CA GLY A 335 38.91 -40.36 -18.02
C GLY A 335 40.05 -39.69 -17.25
N ALA A 336 40.20 -40.06 -15.98
CA ALA A 336 41.43 -40.54 -15.31
C ALA A 336 41.34 -40.33 -13.78
N SER A 337 41.57 -41.42 -13.04
CA SER A 337 41.82 -41.41 -11.59
C SER A 337 43.34 -41.28 -11.32
N PRO A 338 43.84 -41.37 -10.07
CA PRO A 338 44.16 -40.23 -9.21
C PRO A 338 45.67 -40.14 -8.87
N SER A 339 46.17 -39.00 -8.36
CA SER A 339 47.08 -38.91 -7.18
C SER A 339 47.72 -37.53 -6.96
N ILE A 340 47.57 -37.07 -5.70
CA ILE A 340 48.56 -36.43 -4.80
C ILE A 340 49.40 -35.26 -5.32
N ALA A 341 49.11 -34.07 -4.80
CA ALA A 341 50.11 -33.04 -4.53
C ALA A 341 49.84 -32.43 -3.14
N LEU A 342 50.87 -32.49 -2.29
CA LEU A 342 50.95 -31.90 -0.95
C LEU A 342 51.31 -30.41 -1.04
N THR A 343 50.49 -29.53 -0.46
CA THR A 343 50.91 -28.17 -0.06
C THR A 343 50.03 -27.66 1.09
N VAL A 344 50.65 -27.64 2.28
CA VAL A 344 50.54 -26.66 3.38
C VAL A 344 49.25 -25.82 3.50
N GLY A 345 48.47 -26.10 4.55
CA GLY A 345 47.98 -25.05 5.44
C GLY A 345 46.82 -24.16 4.97
N LEU A 346 45.73 -24.72 4.47
CA LEU A 346 44.40 -24.09 4.48
C LEU A 346 43.35 -25.20 4.67
N SER A 347 42.51 -25.10 5.69
CA SER A 347 41.39 -26.02 5.94
C SER A 347 40.40 -25.94 4.77
N ALA A 348 40.61 -26.77 3.74
CA ALA A 348 39.74 -26.84 2.58
C ALA A 348 38.38 -27.42 3.01
N ILE A 349 37.37 -26.56 3.01
CA ILE A 349 35.99 -26.90 3.31
C ILE A 349 35.50 -27.90 2.25
N ARG A 350 35.42 -29.18 2.60
CA ARG A 350 34.89 -30.23 1.73
C ARG A 350 33.40 -29.98 1.47
N ILE A 351 33.05 -29.72 0.22
CA ILE A 351 31.65 -29.68 -0.23
C ILE A 351 31.07 -31.09 -0.03
N LYS A 352 30.19 -31.26 0.97
CA LYS A 352 29.60 -32.56 1.32
C LYS A 352 28.62 -33.01 0.24
N LYS A 353 28.59 -34.32 -0.06
CA LYS A 353 27.69 -34.89 -1.08
C LYS A 353 26.24 -34.91 -0.55
N PRO A 354 25.24 -34.54 -1.36
CA PRO A 354 23.85 -34.59 -0.94
C PRO A 354 23.40 -36.03 -0.68
N ILE A 355 22.77 -36.26 0.48
CA ILE A 355 22.22 -37.55 0.88
C ILE A 355 21.00 -37.86 0.01
N LYS A 356 20.93 -39.07 -0.53
CA LYS A 356 19.78 -39.54 -1.32
C LYS A 356 18.78 -40.20 -0.37
N THR A 357 17.55 -39.71 -0.37
CA THR A 357 16.44 -40.32 0.39
C THR A 357 15.53 -41.14 -0.53
N LYS A 358 14.89 -42.18 0.00
CA LYS A 358 13.89 -43.02 -0.67
C LYS A 358 12.54 -42.31 -0.79
N PHE A 359 12.16 -41.54 0.23
CA PHE A 359 10.92 -40.75 0.23
C PHE A 359 11.18 -39.24 0.19
N ARG A 360 10.23 -38.48 -0.39
CA ARG A 360 10.21 -37.01 -0.26
C ARG A 360 9.85 -36.62 1.17
N LEU A 361 10.81 -36.03 1.88
CA LEU A 361 10.65 -35.50 3.22
C LEU A 361 10.21 -34.01 3.19
N PRO A 362 9.57 -33.50 4.26
CA PRO A 362 9.27 -32.10 4.43
C PRO A 362 10.53 -31.26 4.25
N VAL A 363 10.42 -30.19 3.47
CA VAL A 363 11.51 -29.22 3.36
C VAL A 363 11.62 -28.50 4.70
N PHE A 364 12.81 -28.57 5.29
CA PHE A 364 13.10 -27.81 6.49
C PHE A 364 13.39 -26.36 6.10
N ASN A 365 12.58 -25.42 6.59
CA ASN A 365 12.68 -24.01 6.21
C ASN A 365 13.79 -23.29 7.01
N TRP A 366 15.03 -23.75 6.84
CA TRP A 366 16.22 -23.15 7.41
C TRP A 366 16.99 -22.35 6.36
N THR A 367 17.75 -21.37 6.84
CA THR A 367 18.73 -20.67 6.00
C THR A 367 20.09 -21.33 6.23
N ALA A 368 20.51 -22.18 5.29
CA ALA A 368 21.80 -22.85 5.37
C ALA A 368 22.96 -21.84 5.25
N LEU A 369 23.97 -21.98 6.11
CA LEU A 369 25.19 -21.18 6.03
C LEU A 369 25.95 -21.51 4.75
N LYS A 370 26.45 -20.48 4.05
CA LYS A 370 27.30 -20.68 2.87
C LYS A 370 28.63 -21.30 3.32
N PRO A 371 29.32 -22.12 2.50
CA PRO A 371 30.58 -22.76 2.88
C PRO A 371 31.60 -21.79 3.49
N ASN A 372 31.71 -20.58 2.95
CA ASN A 372 32.64 -19.55 3.41
C ASN A 372 32.31 -18.99 4.81
N GLN A 373 31.11 -19.24 5.33
CA GLN A 373 30.63 -18.80 6.66
C GLN A 373 30.75 -19.92 7.71
N ILE A 374 31.15 -21.13 7.32
CA ILE A 374 31.20 -22.32 8.22
C ILE A 374 32.51 -22.36 9.01
N SER A 375 33.61 -21.85 8.44
CA SER A 375 34.94 -21.86 9.07
C SER A 375 34.94 -21.08 10.39
N GLY A 376 35.27 -21.74 11.50
CA GLY A 376 35.29 -21.13 12.84
C GLY A 376 33.95 -21.19 13.58
N THR A 377 32.97 -21.90 13.06
CA THR A 377 31.69 -22.17 13.75
C THR A 377 31.68 -23.60 14.31
N VAL A 378 30.80 -23.89 15.26
CA VAL A 378 30.60 -25.26 15.78
C VAL A 378 30.32 -26.28 14.66
N PHE A 379 29.76 -25.83 13.54
CA PHE A 379 29.46 -26.67 12.38
C PHE A 379 30.70 -27.13 11.58
N SER A 380 31.89 -26.56 11.81
CA SER A 380 33.12 -27.04 11.17
C SER A 380 33.69 -28.31 11.81
N GLU A 381 33.34 -28.58 13.06
CA GLU A 381 33.84 -29.72 13.85
C GLU A 381 32.85 -30.89 13.91
N LEU A 382 31.65 -30.72 13.34
CA LEU A 382 30.63 -31.77 13.32
C LEU A 382 30.94 -32.85 12.26
N ASP A 383 31.00 -34.08 12.73
CA ASP A 383 31.17 -35.27 11.92
C ASP A 383 29.82 -35.90 11.55
N ASP A 384 29.32 -35.51 10.38
CA ASP A 384 28.04 -36.00 9.85
C ASP A 384 28.07 -37.51 9.56
N GLU A 385 29.24 -38.12 9.30
CA GLU A 385 29.33 -39.56 8.97
C GLU A 385 28.98 -40.41 10.19
N ARG A 386 29.50 -40.02 11.37
CA ARG A 386 29.18 -40.66 12.65
C ARG A 386 27.68 -40.52 13.00
N VAL A 387 27.10 -39.36 12.74
CA VAL A 387 25.66 -39.13 12.98
C VAL A 387 24.80 -40.00 12.06
N LEU A 388 25.22 -40.19 10.80
CA LEU A 388 24.49 -41.04 9.85
C LEU A 388 24.60 -42.54 10.16
N GLU A 389 25.68 -42.99 10.81
CA GLU A 389 25.81 -44.37 11.28
C GLU A 389 24.91 -44.67 12.49
N ASP A 390 24.73 -43.69 13.38
CA ASP A 390 23.92 -43.83 14.59
C ASP A 390 22.41 -43.67 14.33
N LEU A 391 22.00 -43.07 13.21
CA LEU A 391 20.60 -42.83 12.86
C LEU A 391 20.02 -43.90 11.92
N ASP A 392 18.90 -44.50 12.34
CA ASP A 392 18.07 -45.35 11.49
C ASP A 392 17.31 -44.50 10.44
N LEU A 393 17.95 -44.31 9.29
CA LEU A 393 17.43 -43.52 8.18
C LEU A 393 16.16 -44.13 7.57
N GLU A 394 16.00 -45.45 7.57
CA GLU A 394 14.84 -46.09 6.97
C GLU A 394 13.57 -45.81 7.78
N ARG A 395 13.67 -45.95 9.11
CA ARG A 395 12.56 -45.61 10.01
C ARG A 395 12.27 -44.11 10.03
N PHE A 396 13.32 -43.28 10.01
CA PHE A 396 13.18 -41.82 9.96
C PHE A 396 12.42 -41.38 8.70
N GLU A 397 12.81 -41.88 7.54
CA GLU A 397 12.16 -41.52 6.29
C GLU A 397 10.69 -41.98 6.22
N GLU A 398 10.38 -43.14 6.80
CA GLU A 398 9.01 -43.64 6.83
C GLU A 398 8.07 -42.78 7.70
N LEU A 399 8.57 -42.30 8.84
CA LEU A 399 7.81 -41.45 9.76
C LEU A 399 7.58 -40.04 9.21
N PHE A 400 8.56 -39.51 8.49
CA PHE A 400 8.53 -38.12 8.02
C PHE A 400 8.16 -37.99 6.54
N LYS A 401 7.80 -39.06 5.81
CA LYS A 401 7.41 -38.95 4.39
C LYS A 401 6.21 -38.02 4.17
N THR A 402 6.29 -37.19 3.14
CA THR A 402 5.16 -36.34 2.71
C THR A 402 4.11 -37.13 1.95
N LYS A 403 2.84 -36.68 2.01
CA LYS A 403 1.72 -37.28 1.24
C LYS A 403 1.88 -37.12 -0.28
N ALA A 404 2.66 -36.13 -0.72
CA ALA A 404 2.99 -35.88 -2.12
C ALA A 404 4.30 -36.57 -2.50
N GLN A 405 4.30 -37.90 -2.49
CA GLN A 405 5.34 -38.65 -3.18
C GLN A 405 5.14 -38.42 -4.67
N GLY A 406 6.12 -37.80 -5.34
CA GLY A 406 6.13 -37.77 -6.80
C GLY A 406 6.14 -39.20 -7.36
N PRO A 407 5.94 -39.41 -8.67
CA PRO A 407 6.06 -40.74 -9.26
C PRO A 407 7.39 -41.36 -8.83
N ALA A 408 7.32 -42.59 -8.31
CA ALA A 408 8.47 -43.30 -7.76
C ALA A 408 9.62 -43.28 -8.77
N LEU A 409 10.82 -42.93 -8.31
CA LEU A 409 12.03 -43.06 -9.11
C LEU A 409 12.39 -44.55 -9.19
N ASP A 410 11.62 -45.30 -9.97
CA ASP A 410 12.06 -46.61 -10.43
C ASP A 410 12.90 -46.45 -11.70
N LEU A 411 14.11 -47.00 -11.62
CA LEU A 411 14.99 -47.20 -12.76
C LEU A 411 14.30 -48.14 -13.78
N VAL A 412 14.43 -47.78 -15.07
CA VAL A 412 14.14 -48.57 -16.27
C VAL A 412 12.66 -48.69 -16.69
N CYS A 413 12.22 -47.82 -17.62
CA CYS A 413 11.83 -48.17 -19.00
C CYS A 413 11.12 -46.97 -19.68
N ALA A 414 11.47 -46.75 -20.96
CA ALA A 414 10.96 -45.68 -21.80
C ALA A 414 9.54 -45.97 -22.34
N LYS A 415 8.66 -44.96 -22.37
CA LYS A 415 8.04 -44.39 -23.60
C LYS A 415 6.87 -43.45 -23.27
N ASN A 416 7.00 -42.24 -23.82
CA ASN A 416 5.96 -41.41 -24.43
C ASN A 416 4.65 -41.17 -23.66
N LYS A 417 4.57 -40.00 -23.01
CA LYS A 417 3.38 -39.14 -23.11
C LYS A 417 3.77 -37.68 -22.95
N ALA A 418 3.85 -36.97 -24.07
CA ALA A 418 4.04 -35.53 -24.10
C ALA A 418 2.78 -34.84 -23.57
N SER A 419 2.86 -34.24 -22.39
CA SER A 419 1.91 -33.22 -21.95
C SER A 419 2.25 -31.91 -22.67
N HIS A 420 1.33 -31.40 -23.48
CA HIS A 420 1.46 -30.15 -24.22
C HIS A 420 1.90 -29.01 -23.29
N LYS A 421 3.11 -28.49 -23.52
CA LYS A 421 3.60 -27.26 -22.92
C LYS A 421 2.95 -26.11 -23.70
N ALA A 422 2.00 -25.40 -23.09
CA ALA A 422 1.45 -24.19 -23.69
C ALA A 422 2.59 -23.19 -23.96
N ALA A 423 2.61 -22.60 -25.15
CA ALA A 423 3.60 -21.60 -25.53
C ALA A 423 3.58 -20.41 -24.55
N SER A 424 4.77 -19.90 -24.22
CA SER A 424 4.93 -18.70 -23.40
C SER A 424 4.36 -17.50 -24.17
N LYS A 425 3.13 -17.09 -23.85
CA LYS A 425 2.53 -15.87 -24.39
C LYS A 425 3.30 -14.63 -23.90
N VAL A 426 3.40 -13.61 -24.75
CA VAL A 426 4.02 -12.31 -24.47
C VAL A 426 3.03 -11.44 -23.68
N THR A 427 3.43 -10.94 -22.51
CA THR A 427 2.64 -9.99 -21.70
C THR A 427 3.28 -8.61 -21.74
N LEU A 428 2.52 -7.57 -22.08
CA LEU A 428 2.99 -6.18 -22.11
C LEU A 428 2.50 -5.39 -20.90
N LEU A 429 1.39 -5.81 -20.31
CA LEU A 429 0.90 -5.33 -19.03
C LEU A 429 1.81 -5.75 -17.87
N GLU A 430 1.85 -4.93 -16.82
CA GLU A 430 2.48 -5.30 -15.56
C GLU A 430 1.78 -6.52 -14.95
N ALA A 431 2.54 -7.41 -14.30
CA ALA A 431 2.08 -8.73 -13.89
C ALA A 431 0.88 -8.71 -12.93
N ASN A 432 0.85 -7.79 -11.96
CA ASN A 432 -0.28 -7.65 -11.05
C ASN A 432 -1.50 -7.04 -11.75
N ARG A 433 -1.28 -6.06 -12.64
CA ARG A 433 -2.34 -5.46 -13.45
C ARG A 433 -3.00 -6.47 -14.38
N ALA A 434 -2.21 -7.29 -15.08
CA ALA A 434 -2.70 -8.39 -15.91
C ALA A 434 -3.48 -9.42 -15.08
N LYS A 435 -2.95 -9.84 -13.92
CA LYS A 435 -3.63 -10.78 -13.01
C LYS A 435 -4.97 -10.25 -12.50
N ASN A 436 -5.03 -8.99 -12.07
CA ASN A 436 -6.27 -8.38 -11.57
C ASN A 436 -7.31 -8.22 -12.67
N LEU A 437 -6.87 -7.88 -13.88
CA LEU A 437 -7.74 -7.84 -15.06
C LEU A 437 -8.27 -9.24 -15.39
N ALA A 438 -7.42 -10.27 -15.39
CA ALA A 438 -7.82 -11.65 -15.64
C ALA A 438 -8.89 -12.14 -14.64
N ILE A 439 -8.73 -11.82 -13.35
CA ILE A 439 -9.72 -12.14 -12.31
C ILE A 439 -11.06 -11.44 -12.62
N THR A 440 -11.00 -10.16 -12.98
CA THR A 440 -12.19 -9.36 -13.30
C THR A 440 -12.91 -9.91 -14.53
N LEU A 441 -12.20 -10.19 -15.62
CA LEU A 441 -12.77 -10.77 -16.84
C LEU A 441 -13.34 -12.18 -16.60
N ARG A 442 -12.71 -12.98 -15.74
CA ARG A 442 -13.22 -14.31 -15.37
C ARG A 442 -14.53 -14.23 -14.58
N LYS A 443 -14.69 -13.21 -13.74
CA LYS A 443 -15.96 -12.94 -13.02
C LYS A 443 -17.07 -12.54 -13.99
N ALA A 444 -16.74 -11.86 -15.09
CA ALA A 444 -17.68 -11.45 -16.12
C ALA A 444 -18.26 -12.64 -16.90
N GLY A 445 -17.43 -13.64 -17.19
CA GLY A 445 -17.81 -14.78 -18.04
C GLY A 445 -18.22 -14.38 -19.46
N ARG A 446 -17.83 -13.19 -19.93
CA ARG A 446 -18.12 -12.63 -21.27
C ARG A 446 -16.86 -12.58 -22.11
N GLY A 447 -17.00 -12.70 -23.42
CA GLY A 447 -15.88 -12.54 -24.36
C GLY A 447 -15.44 -11.09 -24.51
N THR A 448 -14.17 -10.84 -24.86
CA THR A 448 -13.63 -9.49 -25.10
C THR A 448 -14.49 -8.66 -26.05
N GLU A 449 -14.91 -9.27 -27.16
CA GLU A 449 -15.71 -8.57 -28.16
C GLU A 449 -17.14 -8.27 -27.67
N GLU A 450 -17.71 -9.15 -26.84
CA GLU A 450 -19.04 -8.95 -26.25
C GLU A 450 -19.03 -7.76 -25.31
N ILE A 451 -17.98 -7.65 -24.48
CA ILE A 451 -17.78 -6.52 -23.56
C ILE A 451 -17.64 -5.22 -24.37
N CYS A 452 -16.78 -5.20 -25.40
CA CYS A 452 -16.59 -4.00 -26.22
C CYS A 452 -17.85 -3.60 -26.99
N ARG A 453 -18.62 -4.57 -27.51
CA ARG A 453 -19.91 -4.33 -28.16
C ARG A 453 -20.94 -3.76 -27.19
N ALA A 454 -21.07 -4.35 -26.00
CA ALA A 454 -22.00 -3.88 -24.97
C ALA A 454 -21.70 -2.43 -24.56
N ILE A 455 -20.43 -2.04 -24.49
CA ILE A 455 -20.02 -0.64 -24.25
C ILE A 455 -20.41 0.28 -25.43
N HIS A 456 -20.33 -0.24 -26.65
CA HIS A 456 -20.70 0.54 -27.84
C HIS A 456 -22.22 0.80 -27.91
N THR A 457 -23.02 -0.16 -27.47
CA THR A 457 -24.50 -0.13 -27.50
C THR A 457 -25.15 0.29 -26.17
N PHE A 458 -24.36 0.61 -25.13
CA PHE A 458 -24.85 0.91 -23.78
C PHE A 458 -25.75 -0.19 -23.18
N ASP A 459 -25.40 -1.45 -23.42
CA ASP A 459 -26.21 -2.60 -23.00
C ASP A 459 -25.90 -3.03 -21.55
N LEU A 460 -26.74 -2.57 -20.62
CA LEU A 460 -26.67 -2.90 -19.20
C LEU A 460 -27.18 -4.32 -18.87
N ALA A 461 -27.87 -5.00 -19.79
CA ALA A 461 -28.31 -6.38 -19.57
C ALA A 461 -27.15 -7.37 -19.78
N THR A 462 -26.30 -7.10 -20.77
CA THR A 462 -25.09 -7.89 -21.02
C THR A 462 -23.95 -7.50 -20.06
N LEU A 463 -23.88 -6.21 -19.69
CA LEU A 463 -22.83 -5.63 -18.85
C LEU A 463 -23.43 -4.91 -17.61
N PRO A 464 -23.65 -5.63 -16.49
CA PRO A 464 -24.23 -5.05 -15.28
C PRO A 464 -23.41 -3.90 -14.69
N VAL A 465 -24.07 -2.97 -13.98
CA VAL A 465 -23.43 -1.76 -13.44
C VAL A 465 -22.25 -2.06 -12.50
N ASP A 466 -22.39 -3.04 -11.62
CA ASP A 466 -21.30 -3.51 -10.74
C ASP A 466 -20.04 -3.87 -11.53
N PHE A 467 -20.24 -4.47 -12.71
CA PHE A 467 -19.14 -4.89 -13.57
C PHE A 467 -18.57 -3.71 -14.37
N VAL A 468 -19.40 -2.76 -14.80
CA VAL A 468 -18.97 -1.50 -15.41
C VAL A 468 -18.05 -0.74 -14.44
N GLU A 469 -18.44 -0.62 -13.17
CA GLU A 469 -17.63 0.04 -12.13
C GLU A 469 -16.32 -0.70 -11.81
N CYS A 470 -16.34 -2.04 -11.84
CA CYS A 470 -15.10 -2.84 -11.77
C CYS A 470 -14.20 -2.53 -12.97
N LEU A 471 -14.74 -2.49 -14.19
CA LEU A 471 -13.98 -2.32 -15.41
C LEU A 471 -13.43 -0.89 -15.58
N MET A 472 -14.09 0.12 -14.99
CA MET A 472 -13.58 1.50 -14.92
C MET A 472 -12.23 1.61 -14.20
N ARG A 473 -11.90 0.70 -13.27
CA ARG A 473 -10.58 0.65 -12.60
C ARG A 473 -9.47 0.17 -13.54
N PHE A 474 -9.83 -0.42 -14.67
CA PHE A 474 -8.92 -0.96 -15.68
C PHE A 474 -8.93 -0.13 -16.98
N LEU A 475 -9.33 1.14 -16.92
CA LEU A 475 -9.16 2.04 -18.06
C LEU A 475 -7.67 2.04 -18.49
N PRO A 476 -7.36 1.86 -19.79
CA PRO A 476 -6.00 1.81 -20.28
C PRO A 476 -5.28 3.13 -20.00
N THR A 477 -4.05 3.07 -19.47
CA THR A 477 -3.22 4.27 -19.30
C THR A 477 -2.59 4.68 -20.64
N GLU A 478 -2.19 5.95 -20.80
CA GLU A 478 -1.55 6.41 -22.03
C GLU A 478 -0.27 5.63 -22.38
N ALA A 479 0.49 5.24 -21.36
CA ALA A 479 1.68 4.40 -21.50
C ALA A 479 1.35 3.01 -22.05
N GLU A 480 0.30 2.37 -21.55
CA GLU A 480 -0.18 1.06 -22.00
C GLU A 480 -0.72 1.12 -23.42
N VAL A 481 -1.52 2.14 -23.74
CA VAL A 481 -2.04 2.35 -25.09
C VAL A 481 -0.88 2.53 -26.08
N LYS A 482 0.17 3.28 -25.70
CA LYS A 482 1.35 3.47 -26.53
C LYS A 482 2.11 2.15 -26.74
N ALA A 483 2.31 1.36 -25.69
CA ALA A 483 2.99 0.06 -25.78
C ALA A 483 2.22 -0.94 -26.67
N LEU A 484 0.90 -1.05 -26.46
CA LEU A 484 0.02 -1.93 -27.23
C LEU A 484 -0.08 -1.51 -28.71
N ARG A 485 -0.20 -0.20 -28.99
CA ARG A 485 -0.22 0.32 -30.37
C ARG A 485 1.14 0.17 -31.07
N GLN A 486 2.24 0.28 -30.34
CA GLN A 486 3.57 0.04 -30.90
C GLN A 486 3.74 -1.42 -31.28
N TYR A 487 3.28 -2.34 -30.42
CA TYR A 487 3.30 -3.78 -30.71
C TYR A 487 2.45 -4.14 -31.94
N GLU A 488 1.26 -3.54 -32.07
CA GLU A 488 0.39 -3.69 -33.25
C GLU A 488 1.04 -3.11 -34.52
N ARG A 489 1.67 -1.94 -34.42
CA ARG A 489 2.37 -1.27 -35.54
C ARG A 489 3.55 -2.08 -36.05
N GLU A 490 4.27 -2.76 -35.16
CA GLU A 490 5.40 -3.63 -35.49
C GLU A 490 4.99 -4.95 -36.18
N ARG A 491 3.69 -5.16 -36.45
CA ARG A 491 3.12 -6.36 -37.11
C ARG A 491 3.53 -7.67 -36.44
N LYS A 492 3.72 -7.65 -35.12
CA LYS A 492 3.98 -8.85 -34.32
C LYS A 492 2.71 -9.71 -34.22
N PRO A 493 2.81 -11.05 -34.12
CA PRO A 493 1.64 -11.92 -34.06
C PRO A 493 0.78 -11.60 -32.84
N LEU A 494 -0.47 -11.18 -33.05
CA LEU A 494 -1.40 -10.84 -31.96
C LEU A 494 -1.88 -12.09 -31.20
N GLU A 495 -1.77 -13.27 -31.81
CA GLU A 495 -2.01 -14.58 -31.19
C GLU A 495 -0.97 -14.95 -30.11
N GLU A 496 0.21 -14.31 -30.13
CA GLU A 496 1.24 -14.54 -29.12
C GLU A 496 1.05 -13.69 -27.86
N LEU A 497 0.18 -12.67 -27.90
CA LEU A 497 -0.14 -11.86 -26.73
C LEU A 497 -0.95 -12.66 -25.70
N ALA A 498 -0.75 -12.35 -24.42
CA ALA A 498 -1.63 -12.83 -23.37
C ALA A 498 -3.08 -12.38 -23.62
N ASP A 499 -4.04 -13.16 -23.12
CA ASP A 499 -5.46 -12.90 -23.39
C ASP A 499 -5.90 -11.55 -22.80
N GLU A 500 -5.25 -11.12 -21.71
CA GLU A 500 -5.41 -9.83 -21.03
C GLU A 500 -4.89 -8.66 -21.88
N ASP A 501 -3.72 -8.79 -22.50
CA ASP A 501 -3.16 -7.76 -23.39
C ASP A 501 -4.01 -7.60 -24.65
N ARG A 502 -4.51 -8.72 -25.20
CA ARG A 502 -5.43 -8.70 -26.34
C ARG A 502 -6.75 -8.03 -25.97
N PHE A 503 -7.25 -8.26 -24.75
CA PHE A 503 -8.39 -7.52 -24.22
C PHE A 503 -8.08 -6.02 -24.15
N MET A 504 -6.97 -5.62 -23.55
CA MET A 504 -6.63 -4.22 -23.36
C MET A 504 -6.43 -3.47 -24.69
N LEU A 505 -5.88 -4.14 -25.71
CA LEU A 505 -5.76 -3.61 -27.06
C LEU A 505 -7.14 -3.30 -27.66
N GLN A 506 -8.08 -4.25 -27.61
CA GLN A 506 -9.45 -4.03 -28.11
C GLN A 506 -10.22 -2.99 -27.28
N PHE A 507 -10.06 -3.02 -25.96
CA PHE A 507 -10.67 -2.08 -25.04
C PHE A 507 -10.21 -0.64 -25.32
N SER A 508 -8.91 -0.43 -25.58
CA SER A 508 -8.35 0.88 -25.94
C SER A 508 -8.80 1.43 -27.31
N LYS A 509 -9.38 0.60 -28.18
CA LYS A 509 -9.93 1.01 -29.48
C LYS A 509 -11.36 1.55 -29.37
N VAL A 510 -12.01 1.40 -28.23
CA VAL A 510 -13.35 1.95 -28.00
C VAL A 510 -13.26 3.48 -27.95
N GLU A 511 -13.97 4.14 -28.86
CA GLU A 511 -14.01 5.60 -28.92
C GLU A 511 -14.67 6.20 -27.68
N ARG A 512 -14.03 7.25 -27.12
CA ARG A 512 -14.52 7.95 -25.92
C ARG A 512 -14.82 6.99 -24.77
N LEU A 513 -13.98 5.96 -24.61
CA LEU A 513 -14.15 4.91 -23.62
C LEU A 513 -14.44 5.45 -22.20
N PRO A 514 -13.67 6.41 -21.63
CA PRO A 514 -13.96 6.90 -20.28
C PRO A 514 -15.35 7.52 -20.17
N GLN A 515 -15.78 8.27 -21.19
CA GLN A 515 -17.10 8.92 -21.20
C GLN A 515 -18.22 7.88 -21.36
N ARG A 516 -18.05 6.88 -22.24
CA ARG A 516 -19.04 5.81 -22.42
C ARG A 516 -19.22 4.99 -21.13
N MET A 517 -18.13 4.65 -20.45
CA MET A 517 -18.16 3.93 -19.18
C MET A 517 -18.86 4.76 -18.08
N ALA A 518 -18.56 6.05 -17.99
CA ALA A 518 -19.23 6.95 -17.03
C ALA A 518 -20.74 7.08 -17.30
N ILE A 519 -21.16 7.15 -18.56
CA ILE A 519 -22.58 7.19 -18.93
C ILE A 519 -23.25 5.86 -18.58
N MET A 520 -22.64 4.71 -18.86
CA MET A 520 -23.20 3.41 -18.49
C MET A 520 -23.37 3.27 -16.97
N ALA A 521 -22.36 3.68 -16.19
CA ALA A 521 -22.46 3.67 -14.74
C ALA A 521 -23.60 4.58 -14.24
N PHE A 522 -23.71 5.78 -14.80
CA PHE A 522 -24.80 6.71 -14.48
C PHE A 522 -26.18 6.12 -14.81
N LEU A 523 -26.35 5.54 -16.00
CA LEU A 523 -27.62 4.93 -16.42
C LEU A 523 -28.02 3.75 -15.53
N GLY A 524 -27.05 2.92 -15.13
CA GLY A 524 -27.29 1.81 -14.21
C GLY A 524 -27.73 2.25 -12.82
N ASN A 525 -27.10 3.30 -12.28
CA ASN A 525 -27.39 3.80 -10.94
C ASN A 525 -28.53 4.82 -10.90
N PHE A 526 -29.08 5.25 -12.04
CA PHE A 526 -30.06 6.34 -12.11
C PHE A 526 -31.33 6.06 -11.29
N ALA A 527 -31.88 4.84 -11.40
CA ALA A 527 -33.11 4.48 -10.68
C ALA A 527 -32.92 4.47 -9.15
N GLU A 528 -31.78 3.94 -8.69
CA GLU A 528 -31.42 3.89 -7.27
C GLU A 528 -31.13 5.30 -6.72
N ASN A 529 -30.40 6.11 -7.47
CA ASN A 529 -30.13 7.50 -7.13
C ASN A 529 -31.42 8.32 -7.05
N LEU A 530 -32.36 8.11 -7.97
CA LEU A 530 -33.66 8.78 -7.95
C LEU A 530 -34.49 8.34 -6.74
N GLN A 531 -34.52 7.04 -6.42
CA GLN A 531 -35.21 6.51 -5.24
C GLN A 531 -34.63 7.06 -3.93
N MET A 532 -33.30 7.24 -3.87
CA MET A 532 -32.60 7.81 -2.72
C MET A 532 -32.87 9.32 -2.58
N LEU A 533 -32.85 10.07 -3.68
CA LEU A 533 -32.94 11.54 -3.67
C LEU A 533 -34.39 12.06 -3.60
N THR A 534 -35.36 11.32 -4.14
CA THR A 534 -36.79 11.71 -4.13
C THR A 534 -37.32 12.07 -2.73
N PRO A 535 -37.12 11.27 -1.67
CA PRO A 535 -37.60 11.61 -0.33
C PRO A 535 -36.89 12.84 0.28
N VAL A 536 -35.64 13.10 -0.11
CA VAL A 536 -34.86 14.26 0.39
C VAL A 536 -35.32 15.57 -0.24
N MET A 537 -35.71 15.54 -1.52
CA MET A 537 -36.20 16.72 -2.25
C MET A 537 -37.68 17.04 -2.00
N SER A 538 -38.45 16.09 -1.46
CA SER A 538 -39.88 16.25 -1.15
C SER A 538 -40.16 16.83 0.25
N ARG A 539 -39.11 17.18 1.00
CA ARG A 539 -39.16 17.99 2.23
C ARG A 539 -38.61 19.37 1.94
#